data_AF-A0A6C2YWN4-F1
#
_entry.id   AF-A0A6C2YWN4-F1
#
_cell.length_a   1.000
_cell.length_b   1.000
_cell.length_c   1.000
_cell.angle_alpha   90.00
_cell.angle_beta   90.00
_cell.angle_gamma   90.00
#
_symmetry.space_group_name_H-M   'P 1'
#
loop_
_entity.id
_entity.type
_entity.pdbx_description
1 polymer ?
#
loop_
_entity_poly.entity_id
_entity_poly.type
_entity_poly.pdbx_seq_one_letter_code
_entity_poly.pdbx_strand_id
1 'polypeptide(L)'
;MPKKDMTAGEVLCTYLKRNILDEGIWPNLTVALSSTGRGEQWVEFVEEVVATQLTGRLVTAGKSIAENLGGLATVGGLQFKQQLYDITTETMLASLEKTAKSKLTNLVERAVLATYGNVSDADKKILRGEVGRNPRCYLCNQMLEMRLDTEPSDEHRKRAVEYEHVWPRAFGGNTEIENLALSCHDCNQRKANFANWAMVDIQSLVLGFNPSGNALEKIPGLRRFAMLSYAAHRMASKESLSLKAAHLRLQNRVAVPRVQRTADVADFFNLLGHTESN
;
A
#
# COMPACT_ATOMS: atom_id res chain seq x y z
N MET A 1 -6.76 16.14 -10.45
CA MET A 1 -5.59 15.64 -11.19
C MET A 1 -4.79 14.71 -10.27
N PRO A 2 -4.17 13.62 -10.78
CA PRO A 2 -3.30 12.78 -9.96
C PRO A 2 -2.14 13.61 -9.41
N LYS A 3 -1.73 13.35 -8.15
CA LYS A 3 -0.53 13.97 -7.58
C LYS A 3 0.68 13.51 -8.40
N LYS A 4 1.68 14.38 -8.55
CA LYS A 4 2.84 14.18 -9.44
C LYS A 4 3.65 12.92 -9.12
N ASP A 5 3.49 12.37 -7.92
CA ASP A 5 4.35 11.31 -7.36
C ASP A 5 3.57 10.03 -6.98
N MET A 6 2.48 9.74 -7.69
CA MET A 6 1.68 8.51 -7.50
C MET A 6 2.03 7.46 -8.55
N THR A 7 2.17 6.22 -8.12
CA THR A 7 2.35 5.09 -9.04
C THR A 7 1.11 4.86 -9.91
N ALA A 8 1.28 4.12 -11.01
CA ALA A 8 0.16 3.76 -11.88
C ALA A 8 -0.95 3.01 -11.11
N GLY A 9 -0.56 2.12 -10.19
CA GLY A 9 -1.44 1.39 -9.29
C GLY A 9 -2.21 2.28 -8.31
N GLU A 10 -1.53 3.24 -7.66
CA GLU A 10 -2.18 4.21 -6.78
C GLU A 10 -3.18 5.09 -7.53
N VAL A 11 -2.82 5.52 -8.75
CA VAL A 11 -3.70 6.31 -9.62
C VAL A 11 -4.95 5.50 -10.00
N LEU A 12 -4.78 4.22 -10.35
CA LEU A 12 -5.89 3.31 -10.63
C LEU A 12 -6.79 3.13 -9.40
N CYS A 13 -6.21 2.81 -8.24
CA CYS A 13 -6.96 2.64 -6.99
C CYS A 13 -7.75 3.91 -6.64
N THR A 14 -7.10 5.08 -6.71
CA THR A 14 -7.74 6.38 -6.45
C THR A 14 -8.85 6.68 -7.44
N TYR A 15 -8.67 6.32 -8.72
CA TYR A 15 -9.72 6.47 -9.72
C TYR A 15 -10.94 5.62 -9.37
N LEU A 16 -10.74 4.35 -9.01
CA LEU A 16 -11.81 3.45 -8.58
C LEU A 16 -12.55 4.02 -7.36
N LYS A 17 -11.83 4.43 -6.31
CA LYS A 17 -12.41 5.07 -5.12
C LYS A 17 -13.33 6.24 -5.49
N ARG A 18 -12.78 7.23 -6.21
CA ARG A 18 -13.43 8.53 -6.43
C ARG A 18 -14.44 8.59 -7.57
N ASN A 19 -14.38 7.66 -8.52
CA ASN A 19 -15.18 7.77 -9.76
C ASN A 19 -16.08 6.57 -9.98
N ILE A 20 -15.79 5.44 -9.33
CA ILE A 20 -16.55 4.20 -9.50
C ILE A 20 -17.30 3.85 -8.23
N LEU A 21 -16.68 4.01 -7.06
CA LEU A 21 -17.31 3.64 -5.79
C LEU A 21 -17.99 4.80 -5.07
N ASP A 22 -17.70 6.05 -5.45
CA ASP A 22 -18.27 7.26 -4.85
C ASP A 22 -19.70 7.54 -5.38
N GLU A 23 -20.62 6.60 -5.18
CA GLU A 23 -22.04 6.71 -5.56
C GLU A 23 -22.90 7.38 -4.46
N GLY A 24 -22.30 8.12 -3.53
CA GLY A 24 -23.02 8.75 -2.42
C GLY A 24 -23.56 7.78 -1.36
N ILE A 25 -23.14 6.51 -1.39
CA ILE A 25 -23.52 5.48 -0.40
C ILE A 25 -22.78 5.69 0.92
N TRP A 26 -21.56 6.26 0.87
CA TRP A 26 -20.67 6.38 2.03
C TRP A 26 -21.25 7.17 3.21
N PRO A 27 -21.90 8.34 3.02
CA PRO A 27 -22.53 9.04 4.14
C PRO A 27 -23.60 8.21 4.84
N ASN A 28 -24.43 7.48 4.08
CA ASN A 28 -25.48 6.63 4.65
C ASN A 28 -24.87 5.47 5.45
N LEU A 29 -23.80 4.86 4.94
CA LEU A 29 -23.07 3.82 5.65
C LEU A 29 -22.41 4.36 6.92
N THR A 30 -21.83 5.57 6.88
CA THR A 30 -21.26 6.23 8.08
C THR A 30 -22.32 6.40 9.16
N VAL A 31 -23.52 6.87 8.80
CA VAL A 31 -24.64 7.02 9.74
C VAL A 31 -25.07 5.66 10.28
N ALA A 32 -25.22 4.64 9.43
CA ALA A 32 -25.60 3.29 9.84
C ALA A 32 -24.58 2.68 10.83
N LEU A 33 -23.29 2.98 10.64
CA LEU A 33 -22.19 2.49 11.49
C LEU A 33 -21.86 3.41 12.66
N SER A 34 -22.58 4.52 12.85
CA SER A 34 -22.31 5.50 13.92
C SER A 34 -22.38 4.88 15.33
N SER A 35 -23.26 3.88 15.52
CA SER A 35 -23.42 3.13 16.78
C SER A 35 -22.16 2.37 17.20
N THR A 36 -21.22 2.11 16.29
CA THR A 36 -19.93 1.48 16.61
C THR A 36 -18.93 2.43 17.28
N GLY A 37 -19.20 3.75 17.27
CA GLY A 37 -18.22 4.76 17.68
C GLY A 37 -17.00 4.89 16.73
N ARG A 38 -17.07 4.23 15.56
CA ARG A 38 -16.01 4.16 14.52
C ARG A 38 -16.58 4.28 13.10
N GLY A 39 -17.75 4.89 12.93
CA GLY A 39 -18.49 4.91 11.66
C GLY A 39 -17.65 5.39 10.47
N GLU A 40 -16.97 6.53 10.62
CA GLU A 40 -16.10 7.09 9.56
C GLU A 40 -14.93 6.16 9.23
N GLN A 41 -14.27 5.61 10.25
CA GLN A 41 -13.11 4.73 10.08
C GLN A 41 -13.50 3.40 9.41
N TRP A 42 -14.68 2.87 9.73
CA TRP A 42 -15.18 1.66 9.07
C TRP A 42 -15.54 1.90 7.61
N VAL A 43 -16.12 3.05 7.28
CA VAL A 43 -16.37 3.43 5.89
C VAL A 43 -15.05 3.60 5.13
N GLU A 44 -14.07 4.28 5.72
CA GLU A 44 -12.72 4.42 5.15
C GLU A 44 -12.09 3.04 4.88
N PHE A 45 -12.19 2.12 5.84
CA PHE A 45 -11.71 0.74 5.70
C PHE A 45 -12.41 0.00 4.54
N VAL A 46 -13.74 0.07 4.46
CA VAL A 46 -14.52 -0.59 3.41
C VAL A 46 -14.19 -0.01 2.04
N GLU A 47 -14.07 1.30 1.92
CA GLU A 47 -13.68 1.96 0.67
C GLU A 47 -12.28 1.51 0.23
N GLU A 48 -11.32 1.51 1.15
CA GLU A 48 -9.93 1.10 0.90
C GLU A 48 -9.81 -0.38 0.50
N VAL A 49 -10.51 -1.28 1.21
CA VAL A 49 -10.44 -2.73 0.92
C VAL A 49 -11.07 -3.05 -0.43
N VAL A 50 -12.22 -2.44 -0.76
CA VAL A 50 -12.91 -2.68 -2.04
C VAL A 50 -12.08 -2.13 -3.21
N ALA A 51 -11.59 -0.89 -3.12
CA ALA A 51 -10.80 -0.30 -4.20
C ALA A 51 -9.47 -1.00 -4.42
N THR A 52 -8.79 -1.41 -3.34
CA THR A 52 -7.52 -2.13 -3.43
C THR A 52 -7.72 -3.54 -3.99
N GLN A 53 -8.77 -4.24 -3.55
CA GLN A 53 -9.11 -5.56 -4.07
C GLN A 53 -9.46 -5.49 -5.57
N LEU A 54 -10.25 -4.52 -5.99
CA LEU A 54 -10.59 -4.31 -7.40
C LEU A 54 -9.36 -3.93 -8.23
N THR A 55 -8.47 -3.08 -7.70
CA THR A 55 -7.18 -2.75 -8.33
C THR A 55 -6.36 -4.03 -8.58
N GLY A 56 -6.17 -4.84 -7.54
CA GLY A 56 -5.43 -6.10 -7.65
C GLY A 56 -6.04 -7.06 -8.68
N ARG A 57 -7.38 -7.21 -8.68
CA ARG A 57 -8.09 -8.04 -9.66
C ARG A 57 -7.88 -7.57 -11.09
N LEU A 58 -8.01 -6.27 -11.35
CA LEU A 58 -7.83 -5.70 -12.68
C LEU A 58 -6.39 -5.82 -13.18
N VAL A 59 -5.41 -5.51 -12.32
CA VAL A 59 -3.98 -5.63 -12.68
C VAL A 59 -3.60 -7.09 -12.91
N THR A 60 -4.08 -8.01 -12.07
CA THR A 60 -3.82 -9.45 -12.23
C THR A 60 -4.45 -9.99 -13.52
N ALA A 61 -5.71 -9.64 -13.80
CA ALA A 61 -6.39 -10.03 -15.04
C ALA A 61 -5.65 -9.47 -16.27
N GLY A 62 -5.32 -8.19 -16.26
CA GLY A 62 -4.55 -7.57 -17.35
C GLY A 62 -3.19 -8.21 -17.56
N LYS A 63 -2.46 -8.52 -16.48
CA LYS A 63 -1.17 -9.24 -16.57
C LYS A 63 -1.34 -10.64 -17.19
N SER A 64 -2.38 -11.38 -16.79
CA SER A 64 -2.67 -12.70 -17.37
C SER A 64 -3.00 -12.61 -18.87
N ILE A 65 -3.77 -11.59 -19.30
CA ILE A 65 -4.02 -11.33 -20.73
C ILE A 65 -2.71 -11.06 -21.46
N ALA A 66 -1.86 -10.20 -20.92
CA ALA A 66 -0.57 -9.87 -21.52
C ALA A 66 0.30 -11.12 -21.67
N GLU A 67 0.42 -11.93 -20.63
CA GLU A 67 1.18 -13.19 -20.66
C GLU A 67 0.66 -14.16 -21.74
N ASN A 68 -0.66 -14.29 -21.89
CA ASN A 68 -1.28 -15.13 -22.92
C ASN A 68 -1.05 -14.60 -24.35
N LEU A 69 -0.86 -13.29 -24.52
CA LEU A 69 -0.63 -12.66 -25.82
C LEU A 69 0.85 -12.58 -26.22
N GLY A 70 1.79 -12.88 -25.31
CA GLY A 70 3.23 -12.82 -25.59
C GLY A 70 4.04 -11.91 -24.64
N GLY A 71 3.45 -11.52 -23.51
CA GLY A 71 4.09 -10.77 -22.44
C GLY A 71 4.07 -9.25 -22.65
N LEU A 72 5.08 -8.57 -22.09
CA LEU A 72 5.14 -7.10 -22.00
C LEU A 72 4.95 -6.40 -23.35
N ALA A 73 5.50 -6.94 -24.44
CA ALA A 73 5.45 -6.34 -25.77
C ALA A 73 4.02 -6.18 -26.32
N THR A 74 3.04 -6.90 -25.76
CA THR A 74 1.65 -6.85 -26.20
C THR A 74 0.78 -5.87 -25.40
N VAL A 75 1.27 -5.41 -24.25
CA VAL A 75 0.52 -4.48 -23.40
C VAL A 75 0.31 -3.18 -24.18
N GLY A 76 -0.94 -2.73 -24.24
CA GLY A 76 -1.36 -1.55 -25.01
C GLY A 76 -1.73 -1.83 -26.47
N GLY A 77 -1.49 -3.04 -26.97
CA GLY A 77 -1.97 -3.47 -28.29
C GLY A 77 -3.50 -3.58 -28.37
N LEU A 78 -4.04 -3.55 -29.59
CA LEU A 78 -5.49 -3.58 -29.81
C LEU A 78 -6.15 -4.83 -29.20
N GLN A 79 -5.54 -6.01 -29.36
CA GLN A 79 -6.05 -7.27 -28.80
C GLN A 79 -6.06 -7.26 -27.27
N PHE A 80 -4.99 -6.76 -26.64
CA PHE A 80 -4.93 -6.60 -25.19
C PHE A 80 -6.05 -5.69 -24.68
N LYS A 81 -6.23 -4.53 -25.32
CA LYS A 81 -7.27 -3.56 -24.95
C LYS A 81 -8.67 -4.13 -25.09
N GLN A 82 -8.92 -4.87 -26.18
CA GLN A 82 -10.20 -5.51 -26.42
C GLN A 82 -10.52 -6.54 -25.34
N GLN A 83 -9.63 -7.51 -25.07
CA GLN A 83 -9.88 -8.52 -24.04
C GLN A 83 -10.05 -7.92 -22.64
N LEU A 84 -9.28 -6.88 -22.31
CA LEU A 84 -9.41 -6.18 -21.05
C LEU A 84 -10.75 -5.42 -20.95
N TYR A 85 -11.20 -4.81 -22.04
CA TYR A 85 -12.50 -4.15 -22.12
C TYR A 85 -13.65 -5.16 -21.97
N ASP A 86 -13.53 -6.34 -22.57
CA ASP A 86 -14.53 -7.39 -22.51
C ASP A 86 -14.66 -7.93 -21.07
N ILE A 87 -13.55 -8.28 -20.41
CA ILE A 87 -13.57 -8.76 -19.01
C ILE A 87 -14.12 -7.70 -18.05
N THR A 88 -13.75 -6.43 -18.22
CA THR A 88 -14.28 -5.35 -17.38
C THR A 88 -15.79 -5.16 -17.58
N THR A 89 -16.27 -5.29 -18.82
CA THR A 89 -17.68 -5.16 -19.18
C THR A 89 -18.52 -6.36 -18.72
N GLU A 90 -18.00 -7.58 -18.82
CA GLU A 90 -18.79 -8.78 -18.54
C GLU A 90 -18.75 -9.18 -17.06
N THR A 91 -17.65 -8.93 -16.36
CA THR A 91 -17.40 -9.61 -15.06
C THR A 91 -17.30 -8.68 -13.86
N MET A 92 -16.71 -7.48 -13.98
CA MET A 92 -16.33 -6.69 -12.79
C MET A 92 -17.07 -5.37 -12.66
N LEU A 93 -17.46 -4.74 -13.77
CA LEU A 93 -17.93 -3.34 -13.79
C LEU A 93 -18.93 -3.10 -14.94
N ALA A 94 -19.88 -4.02 -15.10
CA ALA A 94 -20.83 -4.04 -16.21
C ALA A 94 -21.64 -2.75 -16.36
N SER A 95 -22.03 -2.15 -15.23
CA SER A 95 -22.85 -0.93 -15.15
C SER A 95 -22.12 0.35 -15.58
N LEU A 96 -20.80 0.31 -15.76
CA LEU A 96 -20.06 1.53 -16.11
C LEU A 96 -20.36 2.04 -17.52
N GLU A 97 -20.45 3.35 -17.63
CA GLU A 97 -20.55 4.04 -18.91
C GLU A 97 -19.31 3.81 -19.77
N LYS A 98 -19.48 3.87 -21.10
CA LYS A 98 -18.41 3.62 -22.08
C LYS A 98 -17.18 4.51 -21.89
N THR A 99 -17.39 5.79 -21.54
CA THR A 99 -16.31 6.77 -21.29
C THR A 99 -15.49 6.40 -20.04
N ALA A 100 -16.17 6.01 -18.96
CA ALA A 100 -15.54 5.53 -17.74
C ALA A 100 -14.76 4.22 -17.98
N LYS A 101 -15.35 3.28 -18.73
CA LYS A 101 -14.68 2.03 -19.13
C LYS A 101 -13.40 2.29 -19.93
N SER A 102 -13.45 3.13 -20.96
CA SER A 102 -12.27 3.47 -21.77
C SER A 102 -11.15 4.08 -20.91
N LYS A 103 -11.50 5.01 -20.01
CA LYS A 103 -10.54 5.60 -19.07
C LYS A 103 -9.95 4.55 -18.12
N LEU A 104 -10.79 3.67 -17.59
CA LEU A 104 -10.35 2.56 -16.73
C LEU A 104 -9.38 1.64 -17.46
N THR A 105 -9.68 1.22 -18.69
CA THR A 105 -8.80 0.38 -19.52
C THR A 105 -7.41 0.99 -19.64
N ASN A 106 -7.31 2.29 -19.93
CA ASN A 106 -6.02 2.98 -20.03
C ASN A 106 -5.27 3.03 -18.69
N LEU A 107 -5.98 3.18 -17.56
CA LEU A 107 -5.35 3.16 -16.24
C LEU A 107 -4.85 1.77 -15.86
N VAL A 108 -5.62 0.73 -16.17
CA VAL A 108 -5.22 -0.67 -15.96
C VAL A 108 -4.03 -1.03 -16.84
N GLU A 109 -4.02 -0.64 -18.11
CA GLU A 109 -2.87 -0.82 -19.01
C GLU A 109 -1.58 -0.26 -18.38
N ARG A 110 -1.61 0.98 -17.89
CA ARG A 110 -0.46 1.61 -17.23
C ARG A 110 -0.02 0.84 -15.99
N ALA A 111 -0.97 0.39 -15.17
CA ALA A 111 -0.68 -0.40 -13.98
C ALA A 111 -0.11 -1.79 -14.34
N VAL A 112 -0.56 -2.41 -15.42
CA VAL A 112 -0.02 -3.68 -15.94
C VAL A 112 1.42 -3.49 -16.41
N LEU A 113 1.71 -2.43 -17.18
CA LEU A 113 3.09 -2.10 -17.60
C LEU A 113 4.04 -1.97 -16.40
N ALA A 114 3.58 -1.29 -15.34
CA ALA A 114 4.37 -1.10 -14.12
C ALA A 114 4.81 -2.42 -13.45
N THR A 115 4.01 -3.49 -13.60
CA THR A 115 4.33 -4.79 -12.99
C THR A 115 5.57 -5.46 -13.56
N TYR A 116 6.01 -5.08 -14.76
CA TYR A 116 7.19 -5.62 -15.44
C TYR A 116 8.48 -4.82 -15.19
N GLY A 117 8.40 -3.67 -14.52
CA GLY A 117 9.57 -2.83 -14.25
C GLY A 117 10.54 -3.48 -13.26
N ASN A 118 11.85 -3.28 -13.46
CA ASN A 118 12.91 -3.77 -12.57
C ASN A 118 13.73 -2.60 -12.02
N VAL A 119 14.16 -2.71 -10.75
CA VAL A 119 15.01 -1.69 -10.10
C VAL A 119 16.38 -1.65 -10.76
N SER A 120 16.71 -0.53 -11.40
CA SER A 120 18.00 -0.35 -12.07
C SER A 120 19.12 -0.09 -11.06
N ASP A 121 20.38 -0.30 -11.47
CA ASP A 121 21.52 0.02 -10.60
C ASP A 121 21.68 1.53 -10.36
N ALA A 122 21.20 2.37 -11.29
CA ALA A 122 21.11 3.81 -11.11
C ALA A 122 20.15 4.15 -9.96
N ASP A 123 18.97 3.52 -9.91
CA ASP A 123 17.99 3.73 -8.83
C ASP A 123 18.55 3.31 -7.48
N LYS A 124 19.22 2.15 -7.43
CA LYS A 124 19.90 1.66 -6.23
C LYS A 124 20.93 2.66 -5.72
N LYS A 125 21.72 3.26 -6.63
CA LYS A 125 22.72 4.27 -6.28
C LYS A 125 22.08 5.53 -5.72
N ILE A 126 20.99 6.02 -6.34
CA ILE A 126 20.25 7.18 -5.85
C ILE A 126 19.71 6.93 -4.43
N LEU A 127 19.02 5.81 -4.23
CA LEU A 127 18.43 5.44 -2.93
C LEU A 127 19.48 5.31 -1.82
N ARG A 128 20.65 4.73 -2.13
CA ARG A 128 21.78 4.67 -1.20
C ARG A 128 22.33 6.07 -0.87
N GLY A 129 22.33 6.98 -1.85
CA GLY A 129 22.71 8.37 -1.66
C GLY A 129 21.75 9.13 -0.72
N GLU A 130 20.44 8.91 -0.86
CA GLU A 130 19.41 9.58 -0.03
C GLU A 130 19.53 9.25 1.46
N VAL A 131 19.89 8.01 1.80
CA VAL A 131 19.93 7.53 3.20
C VAL A 131 21.27 7.74 3.89
N GLY A 132 22.34 8.02 3.13
CA GLY A 132 23.68 8.23 3.66
C GLY A 132 24.27 7.03 4.41
N ARG A 133 25.02 7.31 5.48
CA ARG A 133 25.84 6.30 6.21
C ARG A 133 25.04 5.39 7.15
N ASN A 134 23.81 5.78 7.51
CA ASN A 134 23.00 5.07 8.49
C ASN A 134 21.65 4.66 7.87
N PRO A 135 21.65 3.75 6.87
CA PRO A 135 20.42 3.33 6.22
C PRO A 135 19.49 2.66 7.23
N ARG A 136 18.19 3.00 7.20
CA ARG A 136 17.18 2.42 8.09
C ARG A 136 16.04 1.82 7.29
N CYS A 137 15.47 0.73 7.80
CA CYS A 137 14.30 0.10 7.21
C CYS A 137 13.09 1.04 7.30
N TYR A 138 12.46 1.33 6.17
CA TYR A 138 11.23 2.12 6.12
C TYR A 138 10.00 1.39 6.69
N LEU A 139 10.12 0.19 7.27
CA LEU A 139 9.02 -0.56 7.92
C LEU A 139 9.25 -0.76 9.43
N CYS A 140 10.44 -1.17 9.87
CA CYS A 140 10.75 -1.37 11.29
C CYS A 140 11.72 -0.34 11.91
N ASN A 141 12.26 0.59 11.13
CA ASN A 141 13.26 1.59 11.54
C ASN A 141 14.61 1.03 12.04
N GLN A 142 14.83 -0.30 11.94
CA GLN A 142 16.12 -0.90 12.25
C GLN A 142 17.19 -0.43 11.27
N MET A 143 18.40 -0.25 11.79
CA MET A 143 19.57 0.06 10.96
C MET A 143 19.86 -1.13 10.05
N LEU A 144 20.07 -0.84 8.77
CA LEU A 144 20.34 -1.82 7.75
C LEU A 144 21.84 -2.01 7.55
N GLU A 145 22.20 -3.22 7.16
CA GLU A 145 23.57 -3.57 6.83
C GLU A 145 23.71 -3.61 5.30
N MET A 146 24.55 -2.71 4.79
CA MET A 146 24.97 -2.77 3.39
C MET A 146 25.80 -4.04 3.24
N ARG A 147 25.36 -4.96 2.37
CA ARG A 147 25.96 -6.30 2.20
C ARG A 147 27.49 -6.26 2.26
N LEU A 148 28.04 -7.13 3.10
CA LEU A 148 29.45 -7.50 3.11
C LEU A 148 29.66 -8.60 2.05
N ASP A 149 30.82 -8.62 1.40
CA ASP A 149 31.15 -9.54 0.28
C ASP A 149 31.36 -11.01 0.70
N THR A 150 30.90 -11.39 1.90
CA THR A 150 31.02 -12.75 2.47
C THR A 150 29.65 -13.36 2.70
N GLU A 151 29.56 -14.70 2.71
CA GLU A 151 28.36 -15.47 3.09
C GLU A 151 27.82 -14.95 4.44
N PRO A 152 26.72 -14.19 4.44
CA PRO A 152 26.25 -13.54 5.66
C PRO A 152 25.57 -14.57 6.55
N SER A 153 25.85 -14.50 7.86
CA SER A 153 25.08 -15.26 8.86
C SER A 153 23.58 -14.95 8.74
N ASP A 154 22.71 -15.80 9.29
CA ASP A 154 21.26 -15.59 9.26
C ASP A 154 20.86 -14.22 9.84
N GLU A 155 21.55 -13.75 10.90
CA GLU A 155 21.31 -12.42 11.47
C GLU A 155 21.71 -11.27 10.53
N HIS A 156 22.78 -11.43 9.75
CA HIS A 156 23.15 -10.46 8.72
C HIS A 156 22.16 -10.45 7.56
N ARG A 157 21.64 -11.63 7.17
CA ARG A 157 20.62 -11.72 6.11
C ARG A 157 19.34 -10.97 6.48
N LYS A 158 18.88 -11.08 7.73
CA LYS A 158 17.69 -10.37 8.22
C LYS A 158 17.81 -8.84 8.09
N ARG A 159 19.02 -8.30 8.26
CA ARG A 159 19.32 -6.85 8.21
C ARG A 159 19.86 -6.37 6.87
N ALA A 160 20.02 -7.26 5.89
CA ALA A 160 20.50 -6.90 4.58
C ALA A 160 19.58 -5.86 3.92
N VAL A 161 20.18 -4.85 3.29
CA VAL A 161 19.46 -3.84 2.51
C VAL A 161 18.75 -4.49 1.32
N GLU A 162 17.44 -4.30 1.26
CA GLU A 162 16.60 -4.59 0.11
C GLU A 162 15.90 -3.32 -0.39
N TYR A 163 15.60 -3.28 -1.68
CA TYR A 163 14.86 -2.19 -2.31
C TYR A 163 13.44 -2.66 -2.49
N GLU A 164 12.53 -2.00 -1.79
CA GLU A 164 11.13 -2.41 -1.74
C GLU A 164 10.23 -1.35 -2.35
N HIS A 165 9.25 -1.81 -3.10
CA HIS A 165 8.19 -0.97 -3.65
C HIS A 165 7.15 -0.70 -2.56
N VAL A 166 7.00 0.57 -2.16
CA VAL A 166 6.04 0.98 -1.12
C VAL A 166 4.63 0.58 -1.54
N TRP A 167 4.20 0.99 -2.74
CA TRP A 167 3.09 0.38 -3.46
C TRP A 167 3.61 -0.79 -4.31
N PRO A 168 3.16 -2.04 -4.08
CA PRO A 168 3.76 -3.23 -4.65
C PRO A 168 3.53 -3.34 -6.17
N ARG A 169 4.52 -3.93 -6.88
CA ARG A 169 4.42 -4.19 -8.32
C ARG A 169 3.20 -5.02 -8.71
N ALA A 170 2.79 -5.98 -7.88
CA ALA A 170 1.59 -6.79 -8.14
C ALA A 170 0.29 -5.97 -8.25
N PHE A 171 0.30 -4.74 -7.72
CA PHE A 171 -0.82 -3.79 -7.79
C PHE A 171 -0.51 -2.58 -8.69
N GLY A 172 0.51 -2.68 -9.55
CA GLY A 172 0.89 -1.61 -10.48
C GLY A 172 1.84 -0.56 -9.91
N GLY A 173 2.64 -0.92 -8.91
CA GLY A 173 3.70 -0.05 -8.40
C GLY A 173 4.81 0.16 -9.40
N ASN A 174 5.04 1.41 -9.82
CA ASN A 174 6.14 1.74 -10.72
C ASN A 174 7.49 1.56 -10.03
N THR A 175 8.52 1.26 -10.81
CA THR A 175 9.92 1.38 -10.37
C THR A 175 10.39 2.82 -10.57
N GLU A 176 9.95 3.71 -9.69
CA GLU A 176 10.41 5.09 -9.62
C GLU A 176 10.90 5.39 -8.20
N ILE A 177 11.79 6.38 -8.06
CA ILE A 177 12.46 6.67 -6.79
C ILE A 177 11.46 6.97 -5.68
N GLU A 178 10.35 7.60 -6.03
CA GLU A 178 9.25 8.00 -5.15
C GLU A 178 8.43 6.81 -4.65
N ASN A 179 8.55 5.63 -5.28
CA ASN A 179 7.92 4.38 -4.84
C ASN A 179 8.92 3.38 -4.26
N LEU A 180 10.23 3.65 -4.29
CA LEU A 180 11.25 2.74 -3.78
C LEU A 180 11.79 3.19 -2.42
N ALA A 181 11.80 2.28 -1.45
CA ALA A 181 12.34 2.53 -0.12
C ALA A 181 13.27 1.39 0.34
N LEU A 182 14.19 1.69 1.25
CA LEU A 182 15.06 0.66 1.81
C LEU A 182 14.33 -0.13 2.89
N SER A 183 14.38 -1.45 2.79
CA SER A 183 13.82 -2.36 3.78
C SER A 183 14.85 -3.38 4.24
N CYS A 184 14.61 -3.98 5.41
CA CYS A 184 15.32 -5.19 5.79
C CYS A 184 14.60 -6.40 5.19
N HIS A 185 15.33 -7.49 5.00
CA HIS A 185 14.80 -8.71 4.40
C HIS A 185 13.50 -9.19 5.07
N ASP A 186 13.49 -9.28 6.40
CA ASP A 186 12.32 -9.77 7.15
C ASP A 186 11.06 -8.93 6.93
N CYS A 187 11.23 -7.60 6.88
CA CYS A 187 10.10 -6.70 6.65
C CYS A 187 9.61 -6.79 5.22
N ASN A 188 10.52 -6.92 4.25
CA ASN A 188 10.16 -7.06 2.85
C ASN A 188 9.39 -8.36 2.58
N GLN A 189 9.92 -9.50 3.06
CA GLN A 189 9.25 -10.80 2.93
C GLN A 189 7.88 -10.80 3.61
N ARG A 190 7.77 -10.19 4.80
CA ARG A 190 6.49 -10.11 5.52
C ARG A 190 5.49 -9.19 4.81
N LYS A 191 5.93 -8.05 4.26
CA LYS A 191 5.07 -7.14 3.51
C LYS A 191 4.56 -7.81 2.23
N ALA A 192 5.43 -8.49 1.49
CA ALA A 192 5.08 -9.12 0.21
C ALA A 192 4.30 -8.15 -0.70
N ASN A 193 3.11 -8.55 -1.16
CA ASN A 193 2.26 -7.74 -2.03
C ASN A 193 1.25 -6.85 -1.27
N PHE A 194 1.51 -6.54 0.00
CA PHE A 194 0.69 -5.63 0.77
C PHE A 194 0.78 -4.21 0.21
N ALA A 195 -0.35 -3.72 -0.32
CA ALA A 195 -0.46 -2.39 -0.93
C ALA A 195 -0.96 -1.31 0.02
N ASN A 196 -1.83 -1.69 0.98
CA ASN A 196 -2.53 -0.74 1.84
C ASN A 196 -2.94 -1.41 3.15
N TRP A 197 -2.94 -0.65 4.26
CA TRP A 197 -3.42 -1.01 5.61
C TRP A 197 -4.69 -1.88 5.69
N ALA A 198 -5.69 -1.65 4.84
CA ALA A 198 -6.94 -2.39 4.80
C ALA A 198 -6.82 -3.85 4.31
N MET A 199 -5.64 -4.26 3.81
CA MET A 199 -5.36 -5.66 3.45
C MET A 199 -5.00 -6.55 4.65
N VAL A 200 -4.80 -5.97 5.86
CA VAL A 200 -4.58 -6.75 7.09
C VAL A 200 -5.92 -6.96 7.81
N ASP A 201 -6.01 -8.05 8.57
CA ASP A 201 -7.14 -8.44 9.42
C ASP A 201 -7.36 -7.53 10.66
N ILE A 202 -7.36 -6.22 10.44
CA ILE A 202 -7.39 -5.18 11.48
C ILE A 202 -8.60 -5.28 12.41
N GLN A 203 -9.72 -5.79 11.91
CA GLN A 203 -10.98 -5.92 12.65
C GLN A 203 -10.88 -6.91 13.81
N SER A 204 -9.90 -7.81 13.78
CA SER A 204 -9.64 -8.77 14.85
C SER A 204 -8.69 -8.25 15.93
N LEU A 205 -8.19 -7.01 15.80
CA LEU A 205 -7.35 -6.37 16.80
C LEU A 205 -8.20 -5.58 17.79
N VAL A 206 -8.57 -6.23 18.90
CA VAL A 206 -9.28 -5.62 20.02
C VAL A 206 -8.63 -6.10 21.31
N LEU A 207 -8.02 -5.18 22.08
CA LEU A 207 -7.29 -5.49 23.31
C LEU A 207 -8.01 -5.07 24.59
N GLY A 208 -9.24 -4.55 24.47
CA GLY A 208 -10.02 -4.06 25.61
C GLY A 208 -9.56 -2.69 26.12
N PHE A 209 -10.02 -2.31 27.30
CA PHE A 209 -9.59 -1.08 27.98
C PHE A 209 -8.24 -1.28 28.68
N ASN A 210 -7.39 -0.26 28.65
CA ASN A 210 -6.10 -0.23 29.35
C ASN A 210 -5.27 -1.53 29.18
N PRO A 211 -4.97 -1.97 27.94
CA PRO A 211 -4.19 -3.18 27.72
C PRO A 211 -2.81 -3.06 28.36
N SER A 212 -2.30 -4.17 28.89
CA SER A 212 -0.95 -4.22 29.45
C SER A 212 0.12 -4.00 28.38
N GLY A 213 1.31 -3.54 28.78
CA GLY A 213 2.46 -3.41 27.88
C GLY A 213 2.77 -4.71 27.12
N ASN A 214 2.70 -5.85 27.82
CA ASN A 214 2.88 -7.17 27.22
C ASN A 214 1.83 -7.50 26.14
N ALA A 215 0.58 -7.06 26.30
CA ALA A 215 -0.45 -7.25 25.28
C ALA A 215 -0.14 -6.42 24.01
N LEU A 216 0.32 -5.18 24.19
CA LEU A 216 0.74 -4.30 23.09
C LEU A 216 2.00 -4.83 22.37
N GLU A 217 2.96 -5.37 23.11
CA GLU A 217 4.17 -6.00 22.59
C GLU A 217 3.90 -7.27 21.77
N LYS A 218 2.78 -7.96 22.01
CA LYS A 218 2.38 -9.15 21.27
C LYS A 218 1.63 -8.85 19.97
N ILE A 219 1.32 -7.58 19.68
CA ILE A 219 0.65 -7.22 18.42
C ILE A 219 1.52 -7.67 17.23
N PRO A 220 0.99 -8.49 16.30
CA PRO A 220 1.73 -9.00 15.15
C PRO A 220 2.33 -7.89 14.28
N GLY A 221 3.50 -8.16 13.70
CA GLY A 221 4.23 -7.18 12.88
C GLY A 221 3.43 -6.62 11.70
N LEU A 222 2.62 -7.44 11.03
CA LEU A 222 1.74 -6.99 9.94
C LEU A 222 0.71 -5.95 10.40
N ARG A 223 0.12 -6.12 11.58
CA ARG A 223 -0.84 -5.14 12.12
C ARG A 223 -0.15 -3.83 12.50
N ARG A 224 1.09 -3.89 12.97
CA ARG A 224 1.91 -2.68 13.20
C ARG A 224 2.23 -1.95 11.89
N PHE A 225 2.53 -2.69 10.82
CA PHE A 225 2.70 -2.11 9.48
C PHE A 225 1.41 -1.48 8.98
N ALA A 226 0.26 -2.11 9.21
CA ALA A 226 -1.03 -1.53 8.87
C ALA A 226 -1.30 -0.23 9.63
N MET A 227 -1.01 -0.13 10.93
CA MET A 227 -1.14 1.14 11.68
C MET A 227 -0.25 2.26 11.08
N LEU A 228 1.00 1.92 10.75
CA LEU A 228 1.92 2.87 10.13
C LEU A 228 1.44 3.28 8.73
N SER A 229 1.00 2.31 7.91
CA SER A 229 0.48 2.55 6.57
C SER A 229 -0.80 3.38 6.61
N TYR A 230 -1.69 3.15 7.58
CA TYR A 230 -2.89 3.96 7.80
C TYR A 230 -2.53 5.43 8.02
N ALA A 231 -1.59 5.70 8.93
CA ALA A 231 -1.09 7.04 9.17
C ALA A 231 -0.40 7.65 7.94
N ALA A 232 0.41 6.87 7.22
CA ALA A 232 1.12 7.32 6.03
C ALA A 232 0.16 7.69 4.88
N HIS A 233 -0.89 6.89 4.64
CA HIS A 233 -1.91 7.18 3.62
C HIS A 233 -2.66 8.48 3.91
N ARG A 234 -3.05 8.69 5.17
CA ARG A 234 -3.71 9.93 5.60
C ARG A 234 -2.79 11.14 5.47
N MET A 235 -1.52 11.01 5.87
CA MET A 235 -0.51 12.06 5.72
C MET A 235 -0.23 12.39 4.25
N ALA A 236 0.01 11.38 3.41
CA ALA A 236 0.21 11.55 1.97
C ALA A 236 -0.98 12.26 1.32
N SER A 237 -2.20 11.90 1.73
CA SER A 237 -3.42 12.55 1.28
C SER A 237 -3.49 14.02 1.70
N LYS A 238 -3.31 14.31 3.00
CA LYS A 238 -3.40 15.64 3.60
C LYS A 238 -2.31 16.60 3.11
N GLU A 239 -1.07 16.12 3.02
CA GLU A 239 0.11 16.95 2.74
C GLU A 239 0.57 16.89 1.27
N SER A 240 -0.14 16.14 0.43
CA SER A 240 0.25 15.95 -0.98
C SER A 240 1.64 15.37 -1.19
N LEU A 241 2.05 14.45 -0.30
CA LEU A 241 3.29 13.69 -0.39
C LEU A 241 3.09 12.39 -1.16
N SER A 242 4.17 11.81 -1.69
CA SER A 242 4.19 10.38 -2.08
C SER A 242 4.05 9.49 -0.85
N LEU A 243 3.60 8.24 -1.04
CA LEU A 243 3.51 7.28 0.07
C LEU A 243 4.88 7.00 0.70
N LYS A 244 5.95 6.92 -0.09
CA LYS A 244 7.33 6.83 0.44
C LYS A 244 7.64 8.01 1.35
N ALA A 245 7.42 9.23 0.89
CA ALA A 245 7.74 10.44 1.66
C ALA A 245 6.94 10.48 2.97
N ALA A 246 5.65 10.11 2.95
CA ALA A 246 4.84 10.00 4.16
C ALA A 246 5.37 8.94 5.13
N HIS A 247 5.73 7.75 4.64
CA HIS A 247 6.34 6.70 5.47
C HIS A 247 7.68 7.12 6.08
N LEU A 248 8.50 7.86 5.34
CA LEU A 248 9.78 8.39 5.82
C LEU A 248 9.59 9.57 6.79
N ARG A 249 8.52 10.34 6.67
CA ARG A 249 8.21 11.40 7.64
C ARG A 249 7.76 10.84 9.00
N LEU A 250 7.14 9.66 9.00
CA LEU A 250 6.76 8.90 10.19
C LEU A 250 7.94 8.12 10.82
N GLN A 251 9.17 8.66 10.78
CA GLN A 251 10.40 8.01 11.24
C GLN A 251 10.46 7.76 12.75
N ASN A 252 9.67 8.46 13.56
CA ASN A 252 9.59 8.27 15.01
C ASN A 252 8.65 7.10 15.38
N ARG A 253 9.04 5.90 14.97
CA ARG A 253 8.22 4.71 15.17
C ARG A 253 8.36 4.19 16.59
N VAL A 254 7.23 3.81 17.16
CA VAL A 254 7.23 3.22 18.49
C VAL A 254 7.44 1.71 18.36
N ALA A 255 8.41 1.18 19.11
CA ALA A 255 8.64 -0.27 19.16
C ALA A 255 7.41 -1.01 19.73
N VAL A 256 6.63 -0.34 20.58
CA VAL A 256 5.38 -0.83 21.17
C VAL A 256 4.27 0.18 20.83
N PRO A 257 3.18 -0.24 20.18
CA PRO A 257 2.05 0.65 19.89
C PRO A 257 1.49 1.29 21.15
N ARG A 258 0.95 2.50 21.03
CA ARG A 258 0.34 3.25 22.14
C ARG A 258 -1.15 3.40 21.94
N VAL A 259 -1.91 3.40 23.04
CA VAL A 259 -3.34 3.73 23.02
C VAL A 259 -3.49 5.25 22.95
N GLN A 260 -4.21 5.75 21.94
CA GLN A 260 -4.40 7.19 21.75
C GLN A 260 -5.39 7.76 22.77
N ARG A 261 -6.54 7.10 22.96
CA ARG A 261 -7.57 7.47 23.94
C ARG A 261 -7.72 6.37 24.98
N THR A 262 -7.17 6.60 26.17
CA THR A 262 -7.16 5.61 27.27
C THR A 262 -8.55 5.33 27.85
N ALA A 263 -9.50 6.26 27.65
CA ALA A 263 -10.91 6.08 28.04
C ALA A 263 -11.73 5.25 27.02
N ASP A 264 -11.10 4.72 25.97
CA ASP A 264 -11.74 3.96 24.89
C ASP A 264 -11.05 2.60 24.73
N VAL A 265 -11.71 1.67 24.04
CA VAL A 265 -11.16 0.35 23.74
C VAL A 265 -9.92 0.49 22.86
N ALA A 266 -8.87 -0.27 23.18
CA ALA A 266 -7.68 -0.38 22.35
C ALA A 266 -7.95 -1.30 21.15
N ASP A 267 -8.63 -0.75 20.15
CA ASP A 267 -8.81 -1.34 18.82
C ASP A 267 -7.78 -0.77 17.82
N PHE A 268 -7.78 -1.27 16.58
CA PHE A 268 -6.87 -0.77 15.53
C PHE A 268 -6.91 0.75 15.34
N PHE A 269 -8.09 1.37 15.40
CA PHE A 269 -8.28 2.80 15.15
C PHE A 269 -7.90 3.69 16.34
N ASN A 270 -7.71 3.10 17.53
CA ASN A 270 -7.25 3.77 18.74
C ASN A 270 -5.80 3.42 19.11
N LEU A 271 -5.07 2.72 18.23
CA LEU A 271 -3.67 2.35 18.41
C LEU A 271 -2.76 3.13 17.46
N LEU A 272 -1.64 3.63 17.98
CA LEU A 272 -0.63 4.38 17.25
C LEU A 272 0.67 3.60 17.12
N GLY A 273 1.11 3.38 15.88
CA GLY A 273 2.40 2.78 15.52
C GLY A 273 3.56 3.79 15.36
N HIS A 274 3.32 5.07 15.64
CA HIS A 274 4.29 6.17 15.51
C HIS A 274 4.05 7.20 16.62
N THR A 275 5.03 8.06 16.87
CA THR A 275 4.81 9.30 17.62
C THR A 275 4.45 10.42 16.65
N GLU A 276 3.63 11.37 17.08
CA GLU A 276 3.44 12.60 16.34
C GLU A 276 4.80 13.29 16.16
N SER A 277 5.03 13.82 14.95
CA SER A 277 6.15 14.73 14.71
C SER A 277 5.74 16.08 15.29
N ASN A 278 6.45 16.56 16.31
CA ASN A 278 6.32 17.95 16.79
C ASN A 278 6.50 18.95 15.64
#